data_AF-A0A562QJY8-F1
#
_entry.id   AF-A0A562QJY8-F1
#
_cell.length_a   1.000
_cell.length_b   1.000
_cell.length_c   1.000
_cell.angle_alpha   90.00
_cell.angle_beta   90.00
_cell.angle_gamma   90.00
#
_symmetry.space_group_name_H-M   'P 1'
#
loop_
_entity.id
_entity.type
_entity.pdbx_description
1 polymer ?
#
loop_
_entity_poly.entity_id
_entity_poly.type
_entity_poly.pdbx_seq_one_letter_code
_entity_poly.pdbx_strand_id
1 'polypeptide(L)'
;MTIRQNYEKGSSLLVVLITIAVISVFSLVIVSFTLSTAKQVNQTEEQMKTYDLAEMGITFFEAIMREQQTKAYQKADRSSEETFYNSYFEEIKAVIAERSSLSSRMIESLNGDKSSFQVRDITFSKQQELENGDIRAVDHTSYEYDLIRVDFTSYGFYNIEESSIPFIQNISTSPSYRCQRTEETKAYFLIPIGDLPHTEGPKSDCLIHSEPYIDVPRSGGKIILKEGREGSSIANNPVVIEPKVQQAISGLKRAERERVLDDITLLESLTSNLPELKVIDCQRCSIQRIQNEINQSNAHNIILKTDSLNINRDFTFGSKNKKVILITDRFKGDNSEITMNGDLIIKQDLEAQNHFTFNGTGNLFAIGDIEIGTGSTISISETLYANKLVAKNHIDLIANTVIINGVLDLHTQANIVATTKFLTGSFEVGNVAEIFVKTGDLLVEQNYTSRANANIKVGGHIAVGGSFSPHQNTIIQTGGGKTAINIEGSVDESCFYYSDPDSGTSPRPDRNSSHYRWWYDWVDWSNWYNHHRRH
;
A
#
# COMPACT_ATOMS: atom_id res chain seq x y z
N MET A 1 -60.46 -42.81 -36.09
CA MET A 1 -60.10 -41.38 -36.26
C MET A 1 -59.66 -40.82 -34.91
N THR A 2 -58.67 -41.46 -34.25
CA THR A 2 -58.38 -41.22 -32.82
C THR A 2 -56.88 -41.33 -32.49
N ILE A 3 -56.01 -41.51 -33.49
CA ILE A 3 -54.55 -41.58 -33.30
C ILE A 3 -53.89 -40.19 -33.44
N ARG A 4 -54.59 -39.18 -33.98
CA ARG A 4 -54.02 -37.83 -34.19
C ARG A 4 -54.01 -36.92 -32.94
N GLN A 5 -54.83 -37.17 -31.93
CA GLN A 5 -54.92 -36.27 -30.76
C GLN A 5 -53.80 -36.42 -29.72
N ASN A 6 -53.04 -37.51 -29.74
CA ASN A 6 -51.94 -37.72 -28.79
C ASN A 6 -50.62 -37.07 -29.23
N TYR A 7 -50.49 -36.67 -30.51
CA TYR A 7 -49.30 -35.98 -31.01
C TYR A 7 -49.25 -34.50 -30.63
N GLU A 8 -50.40 -33.85 -30.43
CA GLU A 8 -50.46 -32.41 -30.13
C GLU A 8 -50.00 -32.09 -28.69
N LYS A 9 -50.20 -33.01 -27.74
CA LYS A 9 -49.78 -32.80 -26.34
C LYS A 9 -48.29 -33.02 -26.11
N GLY A 10 -47.64 -33.88 -26.90
CA GLY A 10 -46.19 -34.13 -26.81
C GLY A 10 -45.35 -32.98 -27.38
N SER A 11 -45.84 -32.32 -28.43
CA SER A 11 -45.12 -31.23 -29.11
C SER A 11 -44.93 -30.00 -28.20
N SER A 12 -45.95 -29.64 -27.40
CA SER A 12 -45.89 -28.47 -26.51
C SER A 12 -44.81 -28.60 -25.44
N LEU A 13 -44.63 -29.78 -24.84
CA LEU A 13 -43.59 -30.03 -23.84
C LEU A 13 -42.18 -29.90 -24.46
N LEU A 14 -42.01 -30.41 -25.68
CA LEU A 14 -40.73 -30.36 -26.39
C LEU A 14 -40.34 -28.92 -26.76
N VAL A 15 -41.31 -28.10 -27.17
CA VAL A 15 -41.08 -26.67 -27.43
C VAL A 15 -40.63 -25.94 -26.16
N VAL A 16 -41.29 -26.17 -25.02
CA VAL A 16 -40.90 -25.53 -23.75
C VAL A 16 -39.49 -25.93 -23.32
N LEU A 17 -39.13 -27.22 -23.43
CA LEU A 17 -37.80 -27.69 -23.09
C LEU A 17 -36.71 -27.09 -24.00
N ILE A 18 -36.98 -26.97 -25.30
CA ILE A 18 -36.06 -26.32 -26.24
C ILE A 18 -35.93 -24.82 -25.93
N THR A 19 -37.02 -24.12 -25.61
CA THR A 19 -36.98 -22.71 -25.25
C THR A 19 -36.16 -22.48 -23.97
N ILE A 20 -36.32 -23.32 -22.94
CA ILE A 20 -35.52 -23.23 -21.70
C ILE A 20 -34.04 -23.48 -22.00
N ALA A 21 -33.71 -24.47 -22.84
CA ALA A 21 -32.34 -24.75 -23.23
C ALA A 21 -31.69 -23.57 -23.99
N VAL A 22 -32.41 -22.97 -24.95
CA VAL A 22 -31.93 -21.81 -25.71
C VAL A 22 -31.71 -20.61 -24.80
N ILE A 23 -32.64 -20.31 -23.89
CA ILE A 23 -32.48 -19.20 -22.92
C ILE A 23 -31.28 -19.45 -22.00
N SER A 24 -31.05 -20.69 -21.58
CA SER A 24 -29.93 -21.04 -20.69
C SER A 24 -28.57 -20.84 -21.36
N VAL A 25 -28.43 -21.27 -22.62
CA VAL A 25 -27.21 -21.06 -23.41
C VAL A 25 -26.99 -19.57 -23.68
N PHE A 26 -28.05 -18.84 -24.04
CA PHE A 26 -27.95 -17.40 -24.32
C PHE A 26 -27.58 -16.59 -23.07
N SER A 27 -28.11 -16.97 -21.90
CA SER A 27 -27.77 -16.32 -20.62
C SER A 27 -26.29 -16.50 -20.27
N LEU A 28 -25.71 -17.67 -20.51
CA LEU A 28 -24.28 -17.94 -20.33
C LEU A 28 -23.41 -17.05 -21.23
N VAL A 29 -23.80 -16.87 -22.49
CA VAL A 29 -23.07 -15.99 -23.43
C VAL A 29 -23.12 -14.53 -22.98
N ILE A 30 -24.27 -14.03 -22.52
CA ILE A 30 -24.39 -12.64 -22.01
C ILE A 30 -23.49 -12.44 -20.79
N VAL A 31 -23.44 -13.39 -19.85
CA VAL A 31 -22.58 -13.31 -18.65
C VAL A 31 -21.09 -13.26 -19.03
N SER A 32 -20.66 -14.03 -20.03
CA SER A 32 -19.28 -13.96 -20.52
C SER A 32 -18.94 -12.60 -21.15
N PHE A 33 -19.87 -11.99 -21.89
CA PHE A 33 -19.68 -10.65 -22.45
C PHE A 33 -19.59 -9.57 -21.36
N THR A 34 -20.44 -9.61 -20.33
CA THR A 34 -20.40 -8.62 -19.24
C THR A 34 -19.12 -8.71 -18.41
N LEU A 35 -18.63 -9.92 -18.15
CA LEU A 35 -17.34 -10.13 -17.46
C LEU A 35 -16.14 -9.62 -18.28
N SER A 36 -16.16 -9.81 -19.60
CA SER A 36 -15.10 -9.29 -20.49
C SER A 36 -15.05 -7.76 -20.49
N THR A 37 -16.21 -7.09 -20.56
CA THR A 37 -16.28 -5.63 -20.51
C THR A 37 -15.83 -5.09 -19.15
N ALA A 38 -16.21 -5.73 -18.04
CA ALA A 38 -15.77 -5.32 -16.72
C ALA A 38 -14.25 -5.44 -16.54
N LYS A 39 -13.64 -6.51 -17.08
CA LYS A 39 -12.17 -6.67 -17.08
C LYS A 39 -11.49 -5.58 -17.91
N GLN A 40 -12.00 -5.27 -19.09
CA GLN A 40 -11.46 -4.19 -19.94
C GLN A 40 -11.59 -2.82 -19.25
N VAL A 41 -12.73 -2.50 -18.64
CA VAL A 41 -12.92 -1.24 -17.92
C VAL A 41 -11.94 -1.12 -16.75
N ASN A 42 -11.75 -2.18 -15.96
CA ASN A 42 -10.78 -2.18 -14.87
C ASN A 42 -9.34 -1.99 -15.36
N GLN A 43 -8.96 -2.62 -16.46
CA GLN A 43 -7.64 -2.45 -17.08
C GLN A 43 -7.45 -1.01 -17.58
N THR A 44 -8.45 -0.43 -18.24
CA THR A 44 -8.40 0.98 -18.69
C THR A 44 -8.33 1.95 -17.52
N GLU A 45 -9.08 1.72 -16.43
CA GLU A 45 -9.03 2.57 -15.23
C GLU A 45 -7.67 2.50 -14.54
N GLU A 46 -7.07 1.31 -14.44
CA GLU A 46 -5.72 1.13 -13.90
C GLU A 46 -4.66 1.81 -14.77
N GLN A 47 -4.77 1.68 -16.10
CA GLN A 47 -3.92 2.42 -17.04
C GLN A 47 -4.07 3.94 -16.88
N MET A 48 -5.30 4.46 -16.78
CA MET A 48 -5.51 5.91 -16.58
C MET A 48 -4.89 6.39 -15.26
N LYS A 49 -5.10 5.69 -14.14
CA LYS A 49 -4.46 6.03 -12.86
C LYS A 49 -2.94 6.04 -12.95
N THR A 50 -2.40 5.11 -13.72
CA THR A 50 -0.97 4.98 -13.97
C THR A 50 -0.42 6.15 -14.79
N TYR A 51 -1.13 6.55 -15.85
CA TYR A 51 -0.81 7.75 -16.64
C TYR A 51 -0.90 9.02 -15.79
N ASP A 52 -1.98 9.20 -15.02
CA ASP A 52 -2.16 10.37 -14.15
C ASP A 52 -1.02 10.46 -13.12
N LEU A 53 -0.61 9.33 -12.55
CA LEU A 53 0.52 9.27 -11.61
C LEU A 53 1.85 9.66 -12.29
N ALA A 54 2.08 9.20 -13.51
CA ALA A 54 3.27 9.55 -14.29
C ALA A 54 3.26 11.04 -14.67
N GLU A 55 2.13 11.59 -15.10
CA GLU A 55 1.94 13.01 -15.43
C GLU A 55 2.16 13.90 -14.20
N MET A 56 1.60 13.52 -13.04
CA MET A 56 1.85 14.22 -11.78
C MET A 56 3.34 14.18 -11.39
N GLY A 57 4.02 13.04 -11.58
CA GLY A 57 5.45 12.91 -11.33
C GLY A 57 6.30 13.83 -12.20
N ILE A 58 6.00 13.93 -13.49
CA ILE A 58 6.68 14.83 -14.44
C ILE A 58 6.38 16.29 -14.07
N THR A 59 5.13 16.64 -13.83
CA THR A 59 4.70 18.00 -13.48
C THR A 59 5.35 18.48 -12.18
N PHE A 60 5.43 17.60 -11.18
CA PHE A 60 6.12 17.88 -9.94
C PHE A 60 7.62 18.12 -10.16
N PHE A 61 8.27 17.29 -10.98
CA PHE A 61 9.68 17.47 -11.31
C PHE A 61 9.93 18.78 -12.07
N GLU A 62 9.08 19.12 -13.02
CA GLU A 62 9.14 20.40 -13.74
C GLU A 62 9.02 21.60 -12.78
N ALA A 63 8.08 21.55 -11.84
CA ALA A 63 7.89 22.59 -10.84
C ALA A 63 9.15 22.79 -9.98
N ILE A 64 9.80 21.70 -9.56
CA ILE A 64 11.08 21.75 -8.85
C ILE A 64 12.16 22.41 -9.70
N MET A 65 12.31 22.01 -10.97
CA MET A 65 13.33 22.57 -11.85
C MET A 65 13.13 24.08 -12.06
N ARG A 66 11.89 24.53 -12.26
CA ARG A 66 11.55 25.97 -12.37
C ARG A 66 11.85 26.74 -11.09
N GLU A 67 11.59 26.15 -9.93
CA GLU A 67 11.92 26.76 -8.63
C GLU A 67 13.43 26.93 -8.48
N GLN A 68 14.21 25.89 -8.80
CA GLN A 68 15.68 25.96 -8.70
C GLN A 68 16.28 26.93 -9.71
N GLN A 69 15.70 27.01 -10.91
CA GLN A 69 16.09 27.99 -11.92
C GLN A 69 15.88 29.42 -11.38
N THR A 70 14.74 29.66 -10.74
CA THR A 70 14.43 30.95 -10.11
C THR A 70 15.41 31.29 -8.98
N LYS A 71 15.77 30.32 -8.13
CA LYS A 71 16.77 30.52 -7.06
C LYS A 71 18.15 30.82 -7.62
N ALA A 72 18.56 30.12 -8.67
CA ALA A 72 19.82 30.39 -9.35
C ALA A 72 19.85 31.80 -9.97
N TYR A 73 18.73 32.25 -10.57
CA TYR A 73 18.61 33.61 -11.10
C TYR A 73 18.73 34.68 -10.03
N GLN A 74 18.26 34.41 -8.81
CA GLN A 74 18.37 35.33 -7.68
C GLN A 74 19.79 35.37 -7.08
N LYS A 75 20.53 34.25 -7.14
CA LYS A 75 21.89 34.12 -6.58
C LYS A 75 22.98 34.59 -7.55
N ALA A 76 22.75 34.46 -8.84
CA ALA A 76 23.70 34.89 -9.84
C ALA A 76 23.77 36.42 -9.88
N ASP A 77 24.95 36.97 -9.58
CA ASP A 77 25.23 38.37 -9.90
C ASP A 77 25.09 38.54 -11.42
N ARG A 78 24.39 39.58 -11.89
CA ARG A 78 23.98 39.74 -13.30
C ARG A 78 25.17 39.95 -14.26
N SER A 79 26.40 39.87 -13.77
CA SER A 79 27.62 40.19 -14.50
C SER A 79 28.20 39.05 -15.33
N SER A 80 27.84 37.77 -15.11
CA SER A 80 28.23 36.70 -16.04
C SER A 80 27.27 35.49 -16.05
N GLU A 81 26.88 35.06 -17.26
CA GLU A 81 26.07 33.85 -17.49
C GLU A 81 26.74 32.59 -16.92
N GLU A 82 28.07 32.50 -16.95
CA GLU A 82 28.81 31.39 -16.36
C GLU A 82 28.53 31.23 -14.86
N THR A 83 28.40 32.35 -14.13
CA THR A 83 28.05 32.34 -12.70
C THR A 83 26.63 31.83 -12.49
N PHE A 84 25.69 32.21 -13.37
CA PHE A 84 24.32 31.70 -13.35
C PHE A 84 24.27 30.19 -13.60
N TYR A 85 24.91 29.69 -14.65
CA TYR A 85 24.88 28.26 -14.98
C TYR A 85 25.54 27.40 -13.90
N ASN A 86 26.68 27.83 -13.36
CA ASN A 86 27.32 27.12 -12.26
C ASN A 86 26.46 27.14 -10.99
N SER A 87 25.82 28.27 -10.68
CA SER A 87 24.87 28.33 -9.55
C SER A 87 23.66 27.42 -9.78
N TYR A 88 23.08 27.40 -10.97
CA TYR A 88 21.92 26.57 -11.29
C TYR A 88 22.26 25.08 -11.22
N PHE A 89 23.41 24.68 -11.76
CA PHE A 89 23.85 23.29 -11.73
C PHE A 89 24.09 22.79 -10.30
N GLU A 90 24.72 23.59 -9.44
CA GLU A 90 24.95 23.22 -8.04
C GLU A 90 23.65 23.12 -7.22
N GLU A 91 22.66 23.99 -7.47
CA GLU A 91 21.33 23.88 -6.84
C GLU A 91 20.60 22.60 -7.28
N ILE A 92 20.60 22.29 -8.58
CA ILE A 92 20.00 21.05 -9.09
C ILE A 92 20.70 19.83 -8.49
N LYS A 93 22.03 19.84 -8.43
CA LYS A 93 22.83 18.76 -7.86
C LYS A 93 22.53 18.54 -6.38
N ALA A 94 22.34 19.61 -5.61
CA ALA A 94 21.94 19.54 -4.20
C ALA A 94 20.55 18.91 -4.05
N VAL A 95 19.59 19.31 -4.88
CA VAL A 95 18.22 18.75 -4.87
C VAL A 95 18.21 17.29 -5.30
N ILE A 96 18.97 16.93 -6.34
CA ILE A 96 19.11 15.54 -6.77
C ILE A 96 19.81 14.71 -5.69
N ALA A 97 20.82 15.24 -4.99
CA ALA A 97 21.48 14.53 -3.90
C ALA A 97 20.54 14.31 -2.70
N GLU A 98 19.79 15.34 -2.30
CA GLU A 98 18.78 15.23 -1.25
C GLU A 98 17.70 14.21 -1.61
N ARG A 99 17.19 14.28 -2.84
CA ARG A 99 16.06 13.47 -3.30
C ARG A 99 16.45 12.07 -3.77
N SER A 100 17.66 11.87 -4.29
CA SER A 100 18.18 10.52 -4.58
C SER A 100 18.30 9.69 -3.30
N SER A 101 18.59 10.31 -2.14
CA SER A 101 18.49 9.60 -0.86
C SER A 101 17.07 9.14 -0.54
N LEU A 102 16.04 9.87 -0.99
CA LEU A 102 14.62 9.54 -0.83
C LEU A 102 14.22 8.46 -1.84
N SER A 103 14.62 8.62 -3.10
CA SER A 103 14.40 7.64 -4.17
C SER A 103 15.09 6.32 -3.85
N SER A 104 16.34 6.31 -3.38
CA SER A 104 17.05 5.09 -2.95
C SER A 104 16.35 4.40 -1.78
N ARG A 105 15.76 5.15 -0.83
CA ARG A 105 14.94 4.59 0.25
C ARG A 105 13.62 3.99 -0.28
N MET A 106 12.98 4.63 -1.25
CA MET A 106 11.82 4.07 -1.94
C MET A 106 12.19 2.83 -2.78
N ILE A 107 13.34 2.85 -3.46
CA ILE A 107 13.85 1.74 -4.28
C ILE A 107 14.22 0.54 -3.39
N GLU A 108 14.88 0.76 -2.26
CA GLU A 108 15.14 -0.29 -1.26
C GLU A 108 13.85 -0.88 -0.70
N SER A 109 12.78 -0.08 -0.59
CA SER A 109 11.46 -0.58 -0.21
C SER A 109 10.75 -1.38 -1.32
N LEU A 110 11.17 -1.22 -2.58
CA LEU A 110 10.57 -1.86 -3.77
C LEU A 110 11.39 -3.05 -4.30
N ASN A 111 12.67 -3.17 -3.96
CA ASN A 111 13.62 -4.14 -4.51
C ASN A 111 13.40 -5.62 -4.08
N GLY A 112 12.22 -5.95 -3.55
CA GLY A 112 11.79 -7.33 -3.28
C GLY A 112 10.68 -7.84 -4.20
N ASP A 113 9.99 -6.95 -4.93
CA ASP A 113 8.84 -7.32 -5.74
C ASP A 113 9.09 -7.03 -7.22
N LYS A 114 8.53 -7.86 -8.09
CA LYS A 114 8.25 -7.48 -9.48
C LYS A 114 7.21 -6.36 -9.46
N SER A 115 7.61 -5.19 -9.01
CA SER A 115 6.77 -4.02 -9.01
C SER A 115 6.41 -3.71 -10.46
N SER A 116 5.19 -3.27 -10.70
CA SER A 116 4.73 -2.69 -11.96
C SER A 116 5.47 -1.37 -12.29
N PHE A 117 6.67 -1.16 -11.74
CA PHE A 117 7.48 0.03 -11.88
C PHE A 117 8.94 -0.39 -12.20
N GLN A 118 9.53 0.21 -13.22
CA GLN A 118 10.96 0.16 -13.46
C GLN A 118 11.62 1.39 -12.86
N VAL A 119 12.67 1.14 -12.08
CA VAL A 119 13.62 2.18 -11.68
C VAL A 119 14.48 2.51 -12.90
N ARG A 120 14.46 3.75 -13.37
CA ARG A 120 15.26 4.22 -14.51
C ARG A 120 16.09 5.45 -14.11
N ASP A 121 17.34 5.51 -14.56
CA ASP A 121 18.25 6.62 -14.29
C ASP A 121 18.16 7.71 -15.37
N ILE A 122 17.85 8.93 -14.95
CA ILE A 122 18.02 10.14 -15.76
C ILE A 122 19.41 10.70 -15.49
N THR A 123 20.20 10.87 -16.55
CA THR A 123 21.54 11.45 -16.47
C THR A 123 21.49 12.92 -16.91
N PHE A 124 21.83 13.82 -15.99
CA PHE A 124 22.06 15.23 -16.25
C PHE A 124 23.54 15.38 -16.64
N SER A 125 23.82 15.90 -17.84
CA SER A 125 25.19 16.14 -18.28
C SER A 125 25.39 17.60 -18.65
N LYS A 126 26.44 18.22 -18.11
CA LYS A 126 26.92 19.52 -18.58
C LYS A 126 27.69 19.28 -19.88
N GLN A 127 27.19 19.79 -21.01
CA GLN A 127 27.92 19.71 -22.27
C GLN A 127 28.56 21.05 -22.62
N GLN A 128 29.76 20.97 -23.19
CA GLN A 128 30.41 22.08 -23.86
C GLN A 128 30.44 21.76 -25.36
N GLU A 129 30.00 22.70 -26.18
CA GLU A 129 30.16 22.59 -27.63
C GLU A 129 31.59 22.94 -28.02
N LEU A 130 32.25 22.02 -28.73
CA LEU A 130 33.55 22.26 -29.35
C LEU A 130 33.35 22.45 -30.85
N GLU A 131 33.81 23.57 -31.38
CA GLU A 131 33.93 23.81 -32.81
C GLU A 131 35.41 23.65 -33.17
N ASN A 132 35.74 22.64 -34.01
CA ASN A 132 37.12 22.32 -34.42
C ASN A 132 38.13 22.01 -33.29
N GLY A 133 37.67 21.64 -32.10
CA GLY A 133 38.54 21.24 -30.98
C GLY A 133 38.90 22.36 -30.00
N ASP A 134 38.44 23.59 -30.25
CA ASP A 134 38.57 24.72 -29.33
C ASP A 134 37.21 25.07 -28.69
N ILE A 135 37.26 25.53 -27.43
CA ILE A 135 36.07 26.01 -26.70
C ILE A 135 35.71 27.36 -27.29
N ARG A 136 34.55 27.47 -27.94
CA ARG A 136 34.06 28.77 -28.41
C ARG A 136 33.52 29.56 -27.22
N ALA A 137 33.99 30.79 -27.04
CA ALA A 137 33.20 31.80 -26.35
C ALA A 137 32.04 32.15 -27.30
N VAL A 138 30.85 31.62 -27.01
CA VAL A 138 29.64 31.85 -27.82
C VAL A 138 29.30 33.34 -27.73
N ASP A 139 29.11 34.01 -28.87
CA ASP A 139 28.72 35.42 -28.90
C ASP A 139 27.24 35.53 -28.50
N HIS A 140 26.98 36.05 -27.29
CA HIS A 140 25.76 35.88 -26.48
C HIS A 140 24.53 36.72 -26.93
N THR A 141 24.23 36.79 -28.23
CA THR A 141 23.10 37.62 -28.72
C THR A 141 21.94 36.88 -29.38
N SER A 142 22.01 35.55 -29.53
CA SER A 142 20.84 34.74 -29.91
C SER A 142 20.43 33.82 -28.76
N TYR A 143 19.29 34.15 -28.17
CA TYR A 143 18.54 33.32 -27.24
C TYR A 143 18.25 31.94 -27.86
N GLU A 144 18.19 30.92 -27.00
CA GLU A 144 17.93 29.49 -27.28
C GLU A 144 19.18 28.63 -27.48
N TYR A 145 19.76 28.09 -26.39
CA TYR A 145 20.11 26.66 -26.33
C TYR A 145 20.07 26.15 -24.88
N ASP A 146 19.15 25.21 -24.65
CA ASP A 146 19.06 24.36 -23.47
C ASP A 146 20.25 23.40 -23.43
N LEU A 147 20.98 23.35 -22.32
CA LEU A 147 22.06 22.40 -22.14
C LEU A 147 21.93 21.55 -20.87
N ILE A 148 20.67 21.25 -20.53
CA ILE A 148 20.34 20.01 -19.83
C ILE A 148 19.62 19.13 -20.84
N ARG A 149 20.39 18.27 -21.53
CA ARG A 149 19.79 17.22 -22.35
C ARG A 149 19.31 16.11 -21.42
N VAL A 150 18.00 15.99 -21.28
CA VAL A 150 17.38 14.83 -20.65
C VAL A 150 17.26 13.77 -21.75
N ASP A 151 18.17 12.80 -21.73
CA ASP A 151 18.14 11.73 -22.71
C ASP A 151 17.02 10.76 -22.36
N PHE A 152 15.98 10.70 -23.21
CA PHE A 152 14.86 9.76 -23.15
C PHE A 152 14.96 8.62 -24.19
N THR A 153 16.08 8.49 -24.90
CA THR A 153 16.18 7.55 -26.05
C THR A 153 16.33 6.08 -25.68
N SER A 154 16.70 5.74 -24.44
CA SER A 154 16.75 4.37 -23.92
C SER A 154 15.42 3.82 -23.37
N TYR A 155 14.30 4.57 -23.50
CA TYR A 155 13.13 4.42 -22.62
C TYR A 155 11.98 3.60 -23.23
N GLY A 156 12.15 3.02 -24.41
CA GLY A 156 11.17 2.07 -24.95
C GLY A 156 9.75 2.62 -25.06
N PHE A 157 9.58 3.95 -25.22
CA PHE A 157 8.31 4.59 -25.55
C PHE A 157 7.92 4.24 -26.99
N TYR A 158 7.61 2.97 -27.26
CA TYR A 158 7.01 2.59 -28.52
C TYR A 158 5.60 3.21 -28.59
N ASN A 159 5.39 4.09 -29.57
CA ASN A 159 4.15 4.82 -29.92
C ASN A 159 3.87 6.17 -29.25
N ILE A 160 4.80 6.76 -28.48
CA ILE A 160 4.74 8.19 -28.19
C ILE A 160 5.58 8.88 -29.27
N GLU A 161 4.94 9.59 -30.20
CA GLU A 161 5.69 10.41 -31.15
C GLU A 161 6.48 11.46 -30.37
N GLU A 162 7.77 11.63 -30.64
CA GLU A 162 8.64 12.61 -29.98
C GLU A 162 8.06 14.05 -30.05
N SER A 163 7.24 14.32 -31.07
CA SER A 163 6.44 15.54 -31.28
C SER A 163 5.33 15.77 -30.25
N SER A 164 4.89 14.73 -29.55
CA SER A 164 3.80 14.80 -28.55
C SER A 164 4.31 15.16 -27.14
N ILE A 165 5.62 15.29 -26.97
CA ILE A 165 6.25 15.78 -25.74
C ILE A 165 6.41 17.31 -25.90
N PRO A 166 5.63 18.14 -25.20
CA PRO A 166 5.42 19.56 -25.53
C PRO A 166 6.66 20.47 -25.39
N PHE A 167 7.80 19.93 -24.96
CA PHE A 167 9.05 20.65 -24.73
C PHE A 167 10.24 20.14 -25.58
N ILE A 168 10.06 19.15 -26.46
CA ILE A 168 11.11 18.71 -27.38
C ILE A 168 10.91 19.40 -28.74
N GLN A 169 11.66 20.47 -29.00
CA GLN A 169 11.70 21.06 -30.34
C GLN A 169 12.61 20.23 -31.26
N ASN A 170 12.10 19.86 -32.43
CA ASN A 170 12.84 19.10 -33.43
C ASN A 170 13.77 20.04 -34.21
N ILE A 171 15.04 20.09 -33.82
CA ILE A 171 16.07 20.96 -34.43
C ILE A 171 16.62 20.26 -35.68
N SER A 172 15.89 20.32 -36.80
CA SER A 172 16.23 19.58 -38.02
C SER A 172 17.35 20.19 -38.89
N THR A 173 18.02 21.26 -38.42
CA THR A 173 19.20 21.80 -39.10
C THR A 173 20.21 22.33 -38.07
N SER A 174 21.25 21.57 -37.76
CA SER A 174 22.41 22.11 -37.05
C SER A 174 23.72 21.46 -37.52
N PRO A 175 24.82 22.23 -37.59
CA PRO A 175 26.14 21.73 -37.94
C PRO A 175 26.59 20.58 -37.02
N SER A 176 27.52 19.74 -37.49
CA SER A 176 28.10 18.68 -36.68
C SER A 176 29.03 19.24 -35.60
N TYR A 177 28.50 19.48 -34.40
CA TYR A 177 29.29 19.83 -33.22
C TYR A 177 29.77 18.57 -32.49
N ARG A 178 30.94 18.63 -31.87
CA ARG A 178 31.39 17.61 -30.90
C ARG A 178 31.04 18.13 -29.50
N CYS A 179 30.01 17.56 -28.89
CA CYS A 179 29.71 17.80 -27.48
C CYS A 179 30.70 17.01 -26.63
N GLN A 180 31.45 17.68 -25.75
CA GLN A 180 32.23 17.01 -24.71
C GLN A 180 31.44 17.05 -23.40
N ARG A 181 31.18 15.87 -22.81
CA ARG A 181 30.60 15.77 -21.46
C ARG A 181 31.66 16.17 -20.44
N THR A 182 31.33 17.12 -19.57
CA THR A 182 32.26 17.64 -18.57
C THR A 182 31.93 17.15 -17.17
N GLU A 183 30.64 17.03 -16.82
CA GLU A 183 30.17 16.49 -15.55
C GLU A 183 28.85 15.73 -15.74
N GLU A 184 28.65 14.64 -14.98
CA GLU A 184 27.42 13.83 -14.98
C GLU A 184 26.83 13.71 -13.57
N THR A 185 25.51 13.88 -13.46
CA THR A 185 24.75 13.59 -12.23
C THR A 185 23.57 12.69 -12.58
N LYS A 186 23.36 11.62 -11.81
CA LYS A 186 22.26 10.67 -12.02
C LYS A 186 21.12 10.92 -11.03
N ALA A 187 19.89 10.90 -11.52
CA ALA A 187 18.67 10.85 -10.70
C ALA A 187 17.85 9.60 -11.06
N TYR A 188 17.15 9.03 -10.10
CA TYR A 188 16.37 7.80 -10.30
C TYR A 188 14.88 8.08 -10.26
N PHE A 189 14.15 7.56 -11.25
CA PHE A 189 12.70 7.69 -11.41
C PHE A 189 12.03 6.33 -11.38
N LEU A 190 10.77 6.31 -10.92
CA LEU A 190 9.89 5.16 -10.98
C LEU A 190 8.95 5.33 -12.18
N ILE A 191 9.08 4.47 -13.18
CA ILE A 191 8.21 4.48 -14.37
C ILE A 191 7.32 3.25 -14.30
N PRO A 192 5.99 3.39 -14.34
CA PRO A 192 5.12 2.23 -14.38
C PRO A 192 5.27 1.46 -15.70
N ILE A 193 5.36 0.14 -15.60
CA ILE A 193 5.32 -0.79 -16.74
C ILE A 193 3.84 -1.08 -17.02
N GLY A 194 3.27 -0.45 -18.04
CA GLY A 194 2.05 -0.98 -18.65
C GLY A 194 2.35 -2.32 -19.30
N ASP A 195 1.42 -3.26 -19.29
CA ASP A 195 1.53 -4.54 -20.01
C ASP A 195 1.99 -4.28 -21.45
N LEU A 196 3.25 -4.60 -21.74
CA LEU A 196 3.78 -4.55 -23.09
C LEU A 196 3.00 -5.58 -23.93
N PRO A 197 2.46 -5.23 -25.11
CA PRO A 197 2.04 -6.25 -26.04
C PRO A 197 3.27 -7.10 -26.36
N HIS A 198 3.19 -8.42 -26.13
CA HIS A 198 4.21 -9.37 -26.53
C HIS A 198 4.51 -9.19 -28.03
N THR A 199 5.57 -8.46 -28.35
CA THR A 199 6.14 -8.43 -29.68
C THR A 199 7.28 -9.45 -29.67
N GLU A 200 7.11 -10.50 -30.47
CA GLU A 200 8.16 -11.47 -30.74
C GLU A 200 9.37 -10.72 -31.32
N GLY A 201 10.40 -10.53 -30.51
CA GLY A 201 11.72 -10.16 -31.01
C GLY A 201 12.25 -11.28 -31.92
N PRO A 202 13.11 -10.96 -32.91
CA PRO A 202 13.63 -11.94 -33.85
C PRO A 202 14.35 -13.06 -33.08
N LYS A 203 13.86 -14.29 -33.29
CA LYS A 203 14.42 -15.53 -32.73
C LYS A 203 15.92 -15.58 -33.03
N SER A 204 16.73 -15.59 -31.98
CA SER A 204 18.09 -16.11 -32.03
C SER A 204 18.06 -17.52 -31.46
N ASP A 205 18.60 -18.46 -32.24
CA ASP A 205 18.58 -19.88 -31.98
C ASP A 205 19.34 -20.23 -30.70
N CYS A 206 18.61 -20.64 -29.67
CA CYS A 206 19.12 -21.52 -28.62
C CYS A 206 17.98 -22.43 -28.16
N LEU A 207 18.13 -23.71 -28.48
CA LEU A 207 17.28 -24.84 -28.10
C LEU A 207 17.21 -24.97 -26.58
N ILE A 208 16.02 -24.81 -25.99
CA ILE A 208 15.65 -25.49 -24.74
C ILE A 208 14.21 -25.99 -24.87
N HIS A 209 14.02 -27.24 -24.43
CA HIS A 209 12.85 -28.09 -24.51
C HIS A 209 11.51 -27.44 -24.08
N SER A 210 10.49 -27.70 -24.91
CA SER A 210 9.05 -27.78 -24.61
C SER A 210 8.80 -28.83 -23.49
N GLU A 211 7.84 -28.80 -22.55
CA GLU A 211 6.48 -28.25 -22.32
C GLU A 211 6.22 -28.29 -20.77
N PRO A 212 5.02 -28.08 -20.17
CA PRO A 212 3.73 -27.60 -20.67
C PRO A 212 3.07 -26.46 -19.88
N TYR A 213 2.02 -25.95 -20.51
CA TYR A 213 1.02 -24.97 -20.13
C TYR A 213 0.11 -25.47 -18.97
N ILE A 214 -0.11 -24.66 -17.91
CA ILE A 214 -1.28 -24.76 -17.02
C ILE A 214 -1.77 -23.33 -16.68
N ASP A 215 -3.08 -23.12 -16.89
CA ASP A 215 -3.85 -21.90 -16.66
C ASP A 215 -4.30 -21.75 -15.18
N VAL A 216 -4.59 -20.52 -14.78
CA VAL A 216 -4.58 -19.91 -13.42
C VAL A 216 -5.87 -20.18 -12.55
N PRO A 217 -6.13 -19.49 -11.40
CA PRO A 217 -5.82 -19.80 -9.99
C PRO A 217 -7.03 -20.28 -9.14
N ARG A 218 -6.76 -20.85 -7.95
CA ARG A 218 -7.69 -20.76 -6.80
C ARG A 218 -7.07 -19.89 -5.72
N SER A 219 -7.73 -18.77 -5.42
CA SER A 219 -7.35 -17.76 -4.43
C SER A 219 -7.48 -18.31 -3.01
N GLY A 220 -6.42 -18.93 -2.49
CA GLY A 220 -6.23 -19.16 -1.05
C GLY A 220 -5.30 -18.08 -0.49
N GLY A 221 -5.73 -17.32 0.52
CA GLY A 221 -4.83 -16.41 1.23
C GLY A 221 -3.80 -17.23 2.00
N LYS A 222 -2.51 -16.90 1.87
CA LYS A 222 -1.43 -17.64 2.55
C LYS A 222 -1.31 -17.16 4.00
N ILE A 223 -1.19 -18.09 4.96
CA ILE A 223 -0.69 -17.77 6.30
C ILE A 223 0.80 -18.06 6.27
N ILE A 224 1.64 -17.05 6.50
CA ILE A 224 3.09 -17.25 6.58
C ILE A 224 3.43 -17.57 8.03
N LEU A 225 3.32 -18.87 8.38
CA LEU A 225 3.80 -19.43 9.64
C LEU A 225 4.93 -20.40 9.31
N LYS A 226 6.07 -20.27 10.01
CA LYS A 226 7.14 -21.25 9.90
C LYS A 226 6.75 -22.57 10.60
N GLU A 227 7.16 -23.68 10.02
CA GLU A 227 6.98 -25.04 10.55
C GLU A 227 7.43 -25.20 12.01
N GLY A 228 6.53 -25.74 12.84
CA GLY A 228 6.87 -26.84 13.73
C GLY A 228 6.33 -28.12 13.08
N ARG A 229 7.18 -29.15 12.93
CA ARG A 229 6.87 -30.45 12.28
C ARG A 229 5.42 -30.89 12.42
N GLU A 230 4.82 -31.27 11.28
CA GLU A 230 3.43 -31.74 11.17
C GLU A 230 3.10 -32.91 12.11
N GLY A 231 1.91 -32.86 12.70
CA GLY A 231 1.25 -34.04 13.28
C GLY A 231 0.62 -33.89 14.68
N SER A 232 0.73 -32.74 15.33
CA SER A 232 0.07 -32.53 16.63
C SER A 232 -0.45 -31.10 16.73
N SER A 233 -1.55 -30.90 17.48
CA SER A 233 -1.97 -29.60 18.01
C SER A 233 -0.79 -28.66 18.18
N ILE A 234 -0.89 -27.41 17.70
CA ILE A 234 0.15 -26.37 17.87
C ILE A 234 0.45 -26.26 19.37
N ALA A 235 1.38 -27.07 19.85
CA ALA A 235 1.68 -27.22 21.25
C ALA A 235 2.80 -26.23 21.54
N ASN A 236 2.40 -25.03 22.00
CA ASN A 236 3.13 -24.03 22.79
C ASN A 236 4.60 -23.69 22.44
N ASN A 237 5.18 -24.20 21.35
CA ASN A 237 6.55 -23.89 20.97
C ASN A 237 6.53 -22.61 20.13
N PRO A 238 7.21 -21.53 20.55
CA PRO A 238 7.22 -20.27 19.83
C PRO A 238 7.89 -20.47 18.47
N VAL A 239 7.14 -20.20 17.41
CA VAL A 239 7.65 -20.17 16.04
C VAL A 239 8.46 -18.88 15.87
N VAL A 240 9.76 -19.00 15.60
CA VAL A 240 10.66 -17.86 15.35
C VAL A 240 10.73 -17.59 13.85
N ILE A 241 10.15 -16.47 13.43
CA ILE A 241 10.01 -16.05 12.02
C ILE A 241 11.28 -15.34 11.52
N GLU A 242 11.47 -15.30 10.19
CA GLU A 242 12.60 -14.64 9.53
C GLU A 242 12.65 -13.13 9.84
N PRO A 243 13.81 -12.58 10.19
CA PRO A 243 14.01 -11.13 10.40
C PRO A 243 13.53 -10.24 9.25
N LYS A 244 13.45 -10.77 8.02
CA LYS A 244 13.00 -10.04 6.83
C LYS A 244 11.52 -9.64 6.90
N VAL A 245 10.64 -10.50 7.43
CA VAL A 245 9.20 -10.20 7.55
C VAL A 245 9.01 -9.05 8.53
N GLN A 246 9.66 -9.11 9.69
CA GLN A 246 9.63 -8.02 10.66
C GLN A 246 10.16 -6.71 10.05
N GLN A 247 11.27 -6.75 9.31
CA GLN A 247 11.83 -5.56 8.65
C GLN A 247 10.87 -4.96 7.62
N ALA A 248 10.22 -5.79 6.80
CA ALA A 248 9.23 -5.35 5.82
C ALA A 248 8.02 -4.68 6.50
N ILE A 249 7.46 -5.32 7.53
CA ILE A 249 6.33 -4.74 8.30
C ILE A 249 6.77 -3.43 8.99
N SER A 250 7.98 -3.38 9.54
CA SER A 250 8.54 -2.17 10.18
C SER A 250 8.67 -1.03 9.18
N GLY A 251 9.13 -1.32 7.95
CA GLY A 251 9.24 -0.34 6.86
C GLY A 251 7.89 0.22 6.45
N LEU A 252 6.89 -0.65 6.25
CA LEU A 252 5.51 -0.24 5.94
C LEU A 252 4.91 0.62 7.07
N LYS A 253 5.07 0.18 8.32
CA LYS A 253 4.55 0.92 9.49
C LYS A 253 5.20 2.29 9.64
N ARG A 254 6.51 2.37 9.42
CA ARG A 254 7.24 3.64 9.43
C ARG A 254 6.72 4.58 8.33
N ALA A 255 6.55 4.08 7.11
CA ALA A 255 6.02 4.89 6.00
C ALA A 255 4.62 5.42 6.29
N GLU A 256 3.73 4.58 6.85
CA GLU A 256 2.38 5.02 7.24
C GLU A 256 2.40 6.04 8.38
N ARG A 257 3.28 5.87 9.37
CA ARG A 257 3.46 6.85 10.43
C ARG A 257 3.98 8.19 9.90
N GLU A 258 4.99 8.17 9.05
CA GLU A 258 5.54 9.38 8.42
C GLU A 258 4.45 10.09 7.61
N ARG A 259 3.65 9.36 6.83
CA ARG A 259 2.48 9.91 6.11
C ARG A 259 1.48 10.60 7.03
N VAL A 260 1.08 9.96 8.14
CA VAL A 260 0.15 10.56 9.11
C VAL A 260 0.72 11.83 9.75
N LEU A 261 2.02 11.83 10.09
CA LEU A 261 2.68 13.00 10.67
C LEU A 261 2.82 14.14 9.67
N ASP A 262 3.09 13.82 8.40
CA ASP A 262 3.14 14.80 7.31
C ASP A 262 1.75 15.42 7.07
N ASP A 263 0.69 14.60 7.06
CA ASP A 263 -0.69 15.09 6.93
C ASP A 263 -1.06 16.02 8.09
N ILE A 264 -0.71 15.68 9.33
CA ILE A 264 -0.93 16.53 10.51
C ILE A 264 -0.14 17.84 10.37
N THR A 265 1.13 17.77 9.99
CA THR A 265 2.00 18.95 9.82
C THR A 265 1.47 19.86 8.72
N LEU A 266 1.03 19.29 7.61
CA LEU A 266 0.38 20.02 6.51
C LEU A 266 -0.88 20.72 7.01
N LEU A 267 -1.78 20.02 7.70
CA LEU A 267 -3.01 20.59 8.25
C LEU A 267 -2.73 21.74 9.23
N GLU A 268 -1.69 21.61 10.06
CA GLU A 268 -1.26 22.70 10.93
C GLU A 268 -0.72 23.90 10.15
N SER A 269 0.05 23.67 9.09
CA SER A 269 0.62 24.74 8.26
C SER A 269 -0.44 25.52 7.46
N LEU A 270 -1.50 24.83 6.99
CA LEU A 270 -2.58 25.43 6.20
C LEU A 270 -3.40 26.45 6.99
N THR A 271 -3.35 26.39 8.33
CA THR A 271 -4.04 27.37 9.19
C THR A 271 -3.51 28.80 9.05
N SER A 272 -2.37 29.00 8.39
CA SER A 272 -1.73 30.31 8.23
C SER A 272 -2.19 31.08 6.98
N ASN A 273 -2.61 30.40 5.91
CA ASN A 273 -2.49 30.97 4.55
C ASN A 273 -3.72 30.84 3.64
N LEU A 274 -4.83 30.24 4.09
CA LEU A 274 -6.01 30.02 3.24
C LEU A 274 -7.21 30.88 3.67
N PRO A 275 -7.66 31.84 2.84
CA PRO A 275 -8.77 32.75 3.18
C PRO A 275 -10.14 32.05 3.24
N GLU A 276 -10.27 30.86 2.66
CA GLU A 276 -11.52 30.07 2.68
C GLU A 276 -11.66 29.19 3.94
N LEU A 277 -10.57 29.03 4.72
CA LEU A 277 -10.58 28.25 5.95
C LEU A 277 -10.86 29.16 7.14
N LYS A 278 -11.93 28.85 7.88
CA LYS A 278 -12.15 29.48 9.18
C LYS A 278 -11.36 28.71 10.23
N VAL A 279 -10.31 29.33 10.74
CA VAL A 279 -9.59 28.84 11.93
C VAL A 279 -10.27 29.42 13.17
N ILE A 280 -10.69 28.53 14.08
CA ILE A 280 -11.17 28.86 15.42
C ILE A 280 -10.11 28.35 16.38
N ASP A 281 -9.32 29.25 16.93
CA ASP A 281 -8.39 28.93 18.01
C ASP A 281 -9.06 29.29 19.33
N CYS A 282 -9.32 28.29 20.16
CA CYS A 282 -9.88 28.53 21.48
C CYS A 282 -9.25 27.66 22.56
N GLN A 283 -8.43 28.31 23.38
CA GLN A 283 -7.93 27.76 24.62
C GLN A 283 -9.04 27.80 25.68
N ARG A 284 -9.31 26.66 26.34
CA ARG A 284 -10.30 26.53 27.42
C ARG A 284 -11.73 26.94 27.04
N CYS A 285 -12.11 26.72 25.78
CA CYS A 285 -13.48 26.94 25.36
C CYS A 285 -14.46 25.97 26.04
N SER A 286 -15.64 26.46 26.40
CA SER A 286 -16.75 25.55 26.66
C SER A 286 -17.21 24.91 25.35
N ILE A 287 -17.70 23.68 25.43
CA ILE A 287 -18.32 22.97 24.30
C ILE A 287 -19.44 23.80 23.66
N GLN A 288 -20.20 24.55 24.46
CA GLN A 288 -21.25 25.44 23.96
C GLN A 288 -20.70 26.56 23.08
N ARG A 289 -19.57 27.16 23.48
CA ARG A 289 -18.91 28.20 22.69
C ARG A 289 -18.39 27.63 21.38
N ILE A 290 -17.76 26.45 21.42
CA ILE A 290 -17.32 25.73 20.21
C ILE A 290 -18.48 25.54 19.24
N GLN A 291 -19.64 25.06 19.72
CA GLN A 291 -20.81 24.86 18.89
C GLN A 291 -21.28 26.16 18.24
N ASN A 292 -21.33 27.25 19.02
CA ASN A 292 -21.76 28.55 18.52
C ASN A 292 -20.83 29.05 17.41
N GLU A 293 -19.52 28.92 17.57
CA GLU A 293 -18.53 29.32 16.57
C GLU A 293 -18.64 28.47 15.28
N ILE A 294 -18.82 27.15 15.41
CA ILE A 294 -19.08 26.26 14.27
C ILE A 294 -20.37 26.66 13.55
N ASN A 295 -21.44 26.92 14.29
CA ASN A 295 -22.75 27.25 13.72
C ASN A 295 -22.77 28.62 13.03
N GLN A 296 -22.10 29.62 13.61
CA GLN A 296 -22.03 30.99 13.08
C GLN A 296 -21.08 31.13 11.90
N SER A 297 -20.12 30.21 11.73
CA SER A 297 -19.22 30.23 10.58
C SER A 297 -19.97 29.92 9.28
N ASN A 298 -19.75 30.72 8.24
CA ASN A 298 -20.23 30.43 6.88
C ASN A 298 -19.23 29.57 6.07
N ALA A 299 -18.07 29.23 6.63
CA ALA A 299 -17.08 28.39 5.95
C ALA A 299 -17.55 26.94 5.88
N HIS A 300 -17.31 26.29 4.73
CA HIS A 300 -17.58 24.86 4.52
C HIS A 300 -16.57 23.97 5.25
N ASN A 301 -15.36 24.48 5.49
CA ASN A 301 -14.28 23.79 6.17
C ASN A 301 -13.81 24.65 7.35
N ILE A 302 -13.82 24.05 8.54
CA ILE A 302 -13.47 24.73 9.79
C ILE A 302 -12.34 23.96 10.44
N ILE A 303 -11.28 24.67 10.84
CA ILE A 303 -10.22 24.10 11.68
C ILE A 303 -10.43 24.64 13.09
N LEU A 304 -10.70 23.73 14.02
CA LEU A 304 -10.91 24.05 15.42
C LEU A 304 -9.71 23.57 16.22
N LYS A 305 -8.99 24.50 16.85
CA LYS A 305 -7.88 24.20 17.75
C LYS A 305 -8.29 24.45 19.19
N THR A 306 -8.02 23.48 20.06
CA THR A 306 -8.23 23.61 21.50
C THR A 306 -7.16 22.84 22.27
N ASP A 307 -7.02 23.11 23.57
CA ASP A 307 -6.02 22.48 24.42
C ASP A 307 -6.50 21.10 24.89
N SER A 308 -7.45 21.05 25.81
CA SER A 308 -7.98 19.80 26.34
C SER A 308 -9.49 19.81 26.29
N LEU A 309 -10.04 18.78 25.66
CA LEU A 309 -11.48 18.65 25.48
C LEU A 309 -12.01 17.53 26.37
N ASN A 310 -12.88 17.89 27.32
CA ASN A 310 -13.57 16.94 28.18
C ASN A 310 -15.07 16.98 27.86
N ILE A 311 -15.58 15.89 27.30
CA ILE A 311 -16.96 15.76 26.88
C ILE A 311 -17.64 14.67 27.69
N ASN A 312 -18.76 15.03 28.31
CA ASN A 312 -19.57 14.16 29.15
C ASN A 312 -21.06 14.21 28.76
N ARG A 313 -21.33 14.60 27.52
CA ARG A 313 -22.65 14.71 26.91
C ARG A 313 -22.53 14.56 25.41
N ASP A 314 -23.60 14.18 24.76
CA ASP A 314 -23.58 13.98 23.31
C ASP A 314 -23.29 15.28 22.57
N PHE A 315 -22.52 15.18 21.49
CA PHE A 315 -22.09 16.36 20.75
C PHE A 315 -21.76 16.06 19.29
N THR A 316 -22.13 16.98 18.40
CA THR A 316 -21.85 16.87 16.96
C THR A 316 -20.96 18.01 16.49
N PHE A 317 -19.75 17.67 16.05
CA PHE A 317 -18.84 18.58 15.38
C PHE A 317 -19.18 18.61 13.88
N GLY A 318 -19.63 19.78 13.41
CA GLY A 318 -19.91 20.02 11.99
C GLY A 318 -21.23 19.46 11.48
N SER A 319 -21.34 19.32 10.17
CA SER A 319 -22.47 18.69 9.48
C SER A 319 -22.00 18.14 8.13
N LYS A 320 -22.88 17.43 7.40
CA LYS A 320 -22.58 16.92 6.06
C LYS A 320 -22.03 17.98 5.10
N ASN A 321 -22.48 19.23 5.24
CA ASN A 321 -22.07 20.36 4.38
C ASN A 321 -21.02 21.27 5.04
N LYS A 322 -20.59 20.95 6.27
CA LYS A 322 -19.66 21.74 7.06
C LYS A 322 -18.68 20.81 7.77
N LYS A 323 -17.52 20.58 7.15
CA LYS A 323 -16.48 19.71 7.68
C LYS A 323 -15.70 20.43 8.78
N VAL A 324 -15.39 19.70 9.84
CA VAL A 324 -14.59 20.18 10.97
C VAL A 324 -13.35 19.32 11.11
N ILE A 325 -12.19 19.96 11.14
CA ILE A 325 -10.94 19.35 11.57
C ILE A 325 -10.70 19.82 13.00
N LEU A 326 -10.92 18.94 13.97
CA LEU A 326 -10.67 19.22 15.38
C LEU A 326 -9.25 18.79 15.73
N ILE A 327 -8.43 19.75 16.16
CA ILE A 327 -7.09 19.52 16.71
C ILE A 327 -7.14 19.83 18.21
N THR A 328 -6.86 18.83 19.04
CA THR A 328 -6.82 18.95 20.50
C THR A 328 -5.54 18.33 21.06
N ASP A 329 -5.02 18.83 22.18
CA ASP A 329 -3.89 18.16 22.83
C ASP A 329 -4.36 16.86 23.49
N ARG A 330 -5.44 16.91 24.28
CA ARG A 330 -6.06 15.74 24.93
C ARG A 330 -7.54 15.67 24.64
N PHE A 331 -8.07 14.46 24.58
CA PHE A 331 -9.50 14.22 24.44
C PHE A 331 -9.97 13.27 25.53
N LYS A 332 -10.98 13.68 26.29
CA LYS A 332 -11.64 12.84 27.29
C LYS A 332 -13.12 12.74 26.97
N GLY A 333 -13.64 11.52 26.82
CA GLY A 333 -15.04 11.26 26.50
C GLY A 333 -15.62 10.18 27.40
N ASP A 334 -16.53 10.52 28.31
CA ASP A 334 -17.15 9.56 29.22
C ASP A 334 -18.68 9.65 29.13
N ASN A 335 -19.34 8.52 28.90
CA ASN A 335 -20.80 8.43 28.77
C ASN A 335 -21.37 9.45 27.77
N SER A 336 -20.77 9.50 26.58
CA SER A 336 -21.09 10.49 25.56
C SER A 336 -21.05 9.87 24.16
N GLU A 337 -21.97 10.28 23.30
CA GLU A 337 -21.94 10.02 21.87
C GLU A 337 -21.44 11.26 21.10
N ILE A 338 -20.31 11.10 20.42
CA ILE A 338 -19.64 12.15 19.67
C ILE A 338 -19.74 11.83 18.18
N THR A 339 -20.33 12.75 17.42
CA THR A 339 -20.34 12.68 15.95
C THR A 339 -19.39 13.73 15.38
N MET A 340 -18.43 13.30 14.56
CA MET A 340 -17.46 14.16 13.90
C MET A 340 -17.68 14.12 12.38
N ASN A 341 -18.09 15.24 11.80
CA ASN A 341 -18.14 15.42 10.34
C ASN A 341 -16.80 15.98 9.86
N GLY A 342 -15.79 15.14 9.75
CA GLY A 342 -14.42 15.52 9.37
C GLY A 342 -13.38 14.72 10.16
N ASP A 343 -12.25 15.35 10.47
CA ASP A 343 -11.09 14.70 11.08
C ASP A 343 -10.94 15.09 12.56
N LEU A 344 -10.52 14.14 13.38
CA LEU A 344 -10.11 14.37 14.77
C LEU A 344 -8.61 14.05 14.93
N ILE A 345 -7.84 15.06 15.32
CA ILE A 345 -6.41 14.98 15.61
C ILE A 345 -6.20 15.25 17.10
N ILE A 346 -5.59 14.28 17.79
CA ILE A 346 -5.30 14.32 19.21
C ILE A 346 -3.78 14.21 19.37
N LYS A 347 -3.14 15.24 19.91
CA LYS A 347 -1.66 15.29 19.97
C LYS A 347 -1.07 14.43 21.08
N GLN A 348 -1.86 14.15 22.11
CA GLN A 348 -1.54 13.27 23.23
C GLN A 348 -2.61 12.18 23.26
N ASP A 349 -3.30 12.01 24.38
CA ASP A 349 -4.10 10.82 24.66
C ASP A 349 -5.60 11.05 24.45
N LEU A 350 -6.27 9.99 23.96
CA LEU A 350 -7.72 9.81 24.04
C LEU A 350 -8.02 8.90 25.24
N GLU A 351 -8.76 9.43 26.21
CA GLU A 351 -9.22 8.65 27.37
C GLU A 351 -10.76 8.60 27.39
N ALA A 352 -11.31 7.39 27.36
CA ALA A 352 -12.73 7.16 27.51
C ALA A 352 -12.96 5.95 28.40
N GLN A 353 -13.58 6.10 29.57
CA GLN A 353 -13.66 5.03 30.57
C GLN A 353 -14.94 4.20 30.47
N ASN A 354 -16.06 4.77 30.02
CA ASN A 354 -17.35 4.09 30.00
C ASN A 354 -18.26 4.60 28.90
N HIS A 355 -18.90 3.68 28.17
CA HIS A 355 -19.98 3.93 27.20
C HIS A 355 -19.71 5.12 26.29
N PHE A 356 -18.52 5.17 25.70
CA PHE A 356 -18.12 6.21 24.77
C PHE A 356 -18.41 5.78 23.35
N THR A 357 -19.16 6.58 22.61
CA THR A 357 -19.42 6.35 21.19
C THR A 357 -18.77 7.46 20.38
N PHE A 358 -17.90 7.11 19.44
CA PHE A 358 -17.34 8.04 18.47
C PHE A 358 -17.70 7.64 17.05
N ASN A 359 -18.35 8.54 16.32
CA ASN A 359 -18.78 8.35 14.93
C ASN A 359 -18.11 9.42 14.04
N GLY A 360 -17.06 9.05 13.32
CA GLY A 360 -16.27 9.94 12.48
C GLY A 360 -16.44 9.68 10.98
N THR A 361 -16.71 10.73 10.19
CA THR A 361 -16.75 10.63 8.71
C THR A 361 -15.38 10.78 8.04
N GLY A 362 -14.36 11.20 8.79
CA GLY A 362 -12.98 11.32 8.31
C GLY A 362 -12.05 10.40 9.09
N ASN A 363 -10.87 10.91 9.43
CA ASN A 363 -9.83 10.21 10.17
C ASN A 363 -9.91 10.46 11.68
N LEU A 364 -9.41 9.51 12.46
CA LEU A 364 -9.06 9.69 13.87
C LEU A 364 -7.56 9.44 14.04
N PHE A 365 -6.81 10.50 14.28
CA PHE A 365 -5.37 10.45 14.51
C PHE A 365 -5.05 10.80 15.96
N ALA A 366 -4.77 9.80 16.78
CA ALA A 366 -4.18 9.99 18.10
C ALA A 366 -2.66 9.79 18.01
N ILE A 367 -1.89 10.86 18.13
CA ILE A 367 -0.43 10.78 18.16
C ILE A 367 0.03 10.06 19.45
N GLY A 368 -0.70 10.23 20.55
CA GLY A 368 -0.51 9.48 21.78
C GLY A 368 -1.37 8.22 21.84
N ASP A 369 -1.73 7.84 23.06
CA ASP A 369 -2.37 6.57 23.33
C ASP A 369 -3.91 6.72 23.33
N ILE A 370 -4.60 5.68 22.89
CA ILE A 370 -6.06 5.56 23.01
C ILE A 370 -6.36 4.51 24.08
N GLU A 371 -7.04 4.93 25.15
CA GLU A 371 -7.57 4.05 26.18
C GLU A 371 -9.10 4.12 26.17
N ILE A 372 -9.74 3.01 25.82
CA ILE A 372 -11.20 2.91 25.71
C ILE A 372 -11.71 1.87 26.70
N GLY A 373 -12.69 2.28 27.47
CA GLY A 373 -13.30 1.54 28.55
C GLY A 373 -14.60 0.86 28.15
N THR A 374 -15.35 0.39 29.14
CA THR A 374 -16.40 -0.62 28.91
C THR A 374 -17.54 -0.12 28.02
N GLY A 375 -17.98 -0.95 27.06
CA GLY A 375 -19.19 -0.72 26.26
C GLY A 375 -19.08 0.42 25.27
N SER A 376 -17.87 0.65 24.76
CA SER A 376 -17.58 1.80 23.89
C SER A 376 -17.49 1.38 22.42
N THR A 377 -17.88 2.28 21.53
CA THR A 377 -17.88 2.07 20.09
C THR A 377 -17.07 3.17 19.41
N ILE A 378 -16.15 2.80 18.53
CA ILE A 378 -15.46 3.74 17.63
C ILE A 378 -15.76 3.33 16.19
N SER A 379 -16.40 4.20 15.43
CA SER A 379 -16.73 4.04 14.02
C SER A 379 -16.10 5.16 13.21
N ILE A 380 -15.13 4.83 12.35
CA ILE A 380 -14.34 5.75 11.54
C ILE A 380 -14.53 5.38 10.07
N SER A 381 -14.84 6.36 9.22
CA SER A 381 -15.02 6.06 7.78
C SER A 381 -13.69 5.85 7.06
N GLU A 382 -12.62 6.50 7.51
CA GLU A 382 -11.29 6.44 6.92
C GLU A 382 -10.28 5.70 7.82
N THR A 383 -9.24 6.40 8.28
CA THR A 383 -8.13 5.81 9.03
C THR A 383 -8.25 6.08 10.52
N LEU A 384 -8.11 5.03 11.32
CA LEU A 384 -7.78 5.12 12.74
C LEU A 384 -6.28 4.93 12.92
N TYR A 385 -5.60 5.95 13.43
CA TYR A 385 -4.20 5.89 13.83
C TYR A 385 -4.08 6.12 15.34
N ALA A 386 -3.29 5.29 16.03
CA ALA A 386 -2.94 5.47 17.43
C ALA A 386 -1.50 5.04 17.69
N ASN A 387 -0.82 5.64 18.68
CA ASN A 387 0.44 5.10 19.15
C ASN A 387 0.24 3.78 19.89
N LYS A 388 -0.75 3.72 20.78
CA LYS A 388 -1.16 2.50 21.48
C LYS A 388 -2.68 2.48 21.54
N LEU A 389 -3.29 1.30 21.48
CA LEU A 389 -4.72 1.13 21.73
C LEU A 389 -4.93 0.10 22.83
N VAL A 390 -5.50 0.54 23.95
CA VAL A 390 -5.95 -0.31 25.04
C VAL A 390 -7.47 -0.34 25.02
N ALA A 391 -8.04 -1.49 24.71
CA ALA A 391 -9.48 -1.71 24.67
C ALA A 391 -9.90 -2.62 25.82
N LYS A 392 -10.77 -2.09 26.69
CA LYS A 392 -11.39 -2.82 27.79
C LYS A 392 -12.71 -3.46 27.33
N ASN A 393 -13.68 -3.65 28.24
CA ASN A 393 -14.76 -4.62 28.07
C ASN A 393 -15.75 -4.24 26.96
N HIS A 394 -16.08 -5.16 26.05
CA HIS A 394 -17.12 -4.98 25.02
C HIS A 394 -16.87 -3.74 24.15
N ILE A 395 -15.77 -3.77 23.39
CA ILE A 395 -15.42 -2.70 22.45
C ILE A 395 -15.82 -3.11 21.03
N ASP A 396 -16.49 -2.21 20.33
CA ASP A 396 -16.72 -2.29 18.89
C ASP A 396 -15.86 -1.22 18.18
N LEU A 397 -14.90 -1.65 17.38
CA LEU A 397 -14.09 -0.75 16.54
C LEU A 397 -14.34 -1.06 15.08
N ILE A 398 -14.79 -0.08 14.32
CA ILE A 398 -15.04 -0.18 12.89
C ILE A 398 -14.26 0.94 12.19
N ALA A 399 -13.36 0.58 11.28
CA ALA A 399 -12.63 1.55 10.47
C ALA A 399 -12.40 1.03 9.04
N ASN A 400 -12.08 1.93 8.09
CA ASN A 400 -11.58 1.47 6.80
C ASN A 400 -10.15 0.92 6.95
N THR A 401 -9.26 1.71 7.55
CA THR A 401 -7.88 1.33 7.89
C THR A 401 -7.62 1.49 9.39
N VAL A 402 -6.94 0.52 10.00
CA VAL A 402 -6.49 0.56 11.40
C VAL A 402 -4.97 0.49 11.44
N ILE A 403 -4.32 1.48 12.05
CA ILE A 403 -2.87 1.54 12.24
C ILE A 403 -2.56 1.82 13.72
N ILE A 404 -1.97 0.85 14.39
CA ILE A 404 -1.51 0.97 15.78
C ILE A 404 0.01 0.91 15.78
N ASN A 405 0.68 2.04 15.98
CA ASN A 405 2.15 2.08 15.85
C ASN A 405 2.87 1.19 16.88
N GLY A 406 2.36 1.12 18.10
CA GLY A 406 2.91 0.40 19.23
C GLY A 406 2.12 -0.88 19.54
N VAL A 407 1.37 -0.87 20.64
CA VAL A 407 0.69 -2.09 21.13
C VAL A 407 -0.82 -1.96 20.97
N LEU A 408 -1.43 -3.00 20.39
CA LEU A 408 -2.86 -3.26 20.49
C LEU A 408 -3.10 -4.25 21.62
N ASP A 409 -3.72 -3.79 22.70
CA ASP A 409 -3.96 -4.57 23.93
C ASP A 409 -5.47 -4.70 24.19
N LEU A 410 -6.00 -5.89 23.95
CA LEU A 410 -7.43 -6.21 24.09
C LEU A 410 -7.65 -7.00 25.37
N HIS A 411 -7.99 -6.34 26.49
CA HIS A 411 -8.10 -7.01 27.79
C HIS A 411 -9.26 -7.99 27.88
N THR A 412 -10.30 -7.77 27.07
CA THR A 412 -11.67 -8.25 27.30
C THR A 412 -12.40 -8.40 25.95
N GLN A 413 -13.71 -8.71 25.95
CA GLN A 413 -14.45 -8.93 24.69
C GLN A 413 -14.31 -7.74 23.73
N ALA A 414 -13.73 -7.95 22.55
CA ALA A 414 -13.54 -6.90 21.55
C ALA A 414 -13.93 -7.40 20.16
N ASN A 415 -14.56 -6.54 19.37
CA ASN A 415 -14.94 -6.77 17.99
C ASN A 415 -14.31 -5.66 17.14
N ILE A 416 -13.34 -6.02 16.30
CA ILE A 416 -12.62 -5.07 15.46
C ILE A 416 -12.83 -5.41 14.00
N VAL A 417 -13.36 -4.45 13.25
CA VAL A 417 -13.62 -4.57 11.81
C VAL A 417 -12.80 -3.52 11.07
N ALA A 418 -11.81 -3.97 10.31
CA ALA A 418 -11.12 -3.16 9.32
C ALA A 418 -11.62 -3.54 7.91
N THR A 419 -11.71 -2.57 7.00
CA THR A 419 -12.09 -2.89 5.61
C THR A 419 -10.88 -3.29 4.80
N THR A 420 -9.85 -2.45 4.75
CA THR A 420 -8.74 -2.58 3.79
C THR A 420 -7.41 -2.97 4.42
N LYS A 421 -7.06 -2.45 5.61
CA LYS A 421 -5.74 -2.69 6.20
C LYS A 421 -5.81 -2.68 7.73
N PHE A 422 -5.12 -3.63 8.36
CA PHE A 422 -4.90 -3.66 9.79
C PHE A 422 -3.41 -3.85 10.07
N LEU A 423 -2.75 -2.82 10.59
CA LEU A 423 -1.34 -2.83 10.97
C LEU A 423 -1.19 -2.53 12.45
N THR A 424 -0.43 -3.35 13.17
CA THR A 424 -0.10 -3.12 14.59
C THR A 424 1.36 -3.46 14.90
N GLY A 425 1.95 -2.85 15.92
CA GLY A 425 3.28 -3.23 16.41
C GLY A 425 3.24 -4.58 17.11
N SER A 426 2.79 -4.63 18.36
CA SER A 426 2.44 -5.88 19.06
C SER A 426 0.92 -6.04 19.14
N PHE A 427 0.46 -7.29 19.21
CA PHE A 427 -0.96 -7.62 19.32
C PHE A 427 -1.20 -8.60 20.48
N GLU A 428 -1.81 -8.08 21.54
CA GLU A 428 -2.12 -8.82 22.75
C GLU A 428 -3.62 -8.98 22.92
N VAL A 429 -4.05 -10.22 23.10
CA VAL A 429 -5.45 -10.60 23.32
C VAL A 429 -5.56 -11.27 24.69
N GLY A 430 -6.09 -10.54 25.66
CA GLY A 430 -6.31 -11.00 27.02
C GLY A 430 -7.58 -11.85 27.21
N ASN A 431 -8.60 -11.65 26.37
CA ASN A 431 -9.88 -12.36 26.44
C ASN A 431 -10.45 -12.65 25.03
N VAL A 432 -11.74 -12.95 24.91
CA VAL A 432 -12.37 -13.21 23.61
C VAL A 432 -12.21 -12.02 22.68
N ALA A 433 -11.72 -12.23 21.45
CA ALA A 433 -11.65 -11.16 20.45
C ALA A 433 -12.11 -11.65 19.09
N GLU A 434 -12.89 -10.84 18.39
CA GLU A 434 -13.27 -11.07 17.01
C GLU A 434 -12.64 -9.99 16.14
N ILE A 435 -11.83 -10.39 15.16
CA ILE A 435 -11.12 -9.48 14.28
C ILE A 435 -11.45 -9.83 12.84
N PHE A 436 -11.97 -8.87 12.11
CA PHE A 436 -12.35 -9.03 10.71
C PHE A 436 -11.67 -7.96 9.86
N VAL A 437 -10.78 -8.37 8.96
CA VAL A 437 -10.21 -7.52 7.92
C VAL A 437 -10.84 -7.94 6.59
N LYS A 438 -11.79 -7.16 6.07
CA LYS A 438 -12.67 -7.63 4.99
C LYS A 438 -11.93 -8.00 3.71
N THR A 439 -11.09 -7.10 3.21
CA THR A 439 -10.48 -7.25 1.87
C THR A 439 -8.97 -7.23 1.84
N GLY A 440 -8.27 -6.88 2.91
CA GLY A 440 -6.81 -6.82 2.93
C GLY A 440 -6.17 -7.50 4.12
N ASP A 441 -5.01 -7.00 4.55
CA ASP A 441 -4.07 -7.75 5.39
C ASP A 441 -4.13 -7.38 6.88
N LEU A 442 -3.76 -8.36 7.72
CA LEU A 442 -3.42 -8.15 9.12
C LEU A 442 -1.92 -8.32 9.32
N LEU A 443 -1.25 -7.24 9.71
CA LEU A 443 0.19 -7.16 9.83
C LEU A 443 0.55 -6.83 11.28
N VAL A 444 1.36 -7.69 11.90
CA VAL A 444 1.86 -7.52 13.26
C VAL A 444 3.38 -7.44 13.20
N GLU A 445 3.97 -6.28 13.48
CA GLU A 445 5.42 -6.08 13.37
C GLU A 445 6.22 -6.98 14.33
N GLN A 446 5.72 -7.12 15.56
CA GLN A 446 6.37 -7.82 16.66
C GLN A 446 5.54 -9.06 17.00
N ASN A 447 5.11 -9.19 18.26
CA ASN A 447 4.52 -10.42 18.76
C ASN A 447 3.00 -10.41 18.65
N TYR A 448 2.43 -11.55 18.29
CA TYR A 448 1.03 -11.85 18.53
C TYR A 448 0.93 -12.80 19.72
N THR A 449 0.17 -12.43 20.75
CA THR A 449 -0.06 -13.25 21.93
C THR A 449 -1.54 -13.27 22.27
N SER A 450 -2.13 -14.46 22.35
CA SER A 450 -3.52 -14.63 22.80
C SER A 450 -3.57 -15.53 24.04
N ARG A 451 -4.10 -15.00 25.13
CA ARG A 451 -4.38 -15.73 26.39
C ARG A 451 -5.77 -16.34 26.42
N ALA A 452 -6.60 -16.02 25.44
CA ALA A 452 -7.98 -16.50 25.31
C ALA A 452 -8.37 -16.69 23.84
N ASN A 453 -9.62 -17.04 23.58
CA ASN A 453 -10.08 -17.37 22.23
C ASN A 453 -10.10 -16.14 21.33
N ALA A 454 -9.37 -16.15 20.23
CA ALA A 454 -9.50 -15.12 19.19
C ALA A 454 -10.08 -15.73 17.91
N ASN A 455 -10.99 -15.02 17.24
CA ASN A 455 -11.52 -15.38 15.92
C ASN A 455 -11.06 -14.32 14.92
N ILE A 456 -10.06 -14.65 14.11
CA ILE A 456 -9.42 -13.73 13.18
C ILE A 456 -9.79 -14.15 11.75
N LYS A 457 -10.45 -13.26 11.00
CA LYS A 457 -10.78 -13.46 9.59
C LYS A 457 -10.21 -12.33 8.75
N VAL A 458 -9.40 -12.67 7.76
CA VAL A 458 -8.64 -11.70 6.97
C VAL A 458 -8.80 -12.03 5.49
N GLY A 459 -9.25 -11.07 4.69
CA GLY A 459 -9.42 -11.26 3.25
C GLY A 459 -8.10 -11.49 2.52
N GLY A 460 -7.04 -10.80 2.93
CA GLY A 460 -5.70 -10.96 2.40
C GLY A 460 -4.84 -11.92 3.24
N HIS A 461 -3.64 -11.48 3.60
CA HIS A 461 -2.64 -12.23 4.33
C HIS A 461 -2.58 -11.84 5.80
N ILE A 462 -2.08 -12.78 6.61
CA ILE A 462 -1.65 -12.50 7.98
C ILE A 462 -0.12 -12.66 8.02
N ALA A 463 0.56 -11.61 8.48
CA ALA A 463 2.01 -11.63 8.68
C ALA A 463 2.34 -11.15 10.10
N VAL A 464 3.16 -11.93 10.80
CA VAL A 464 3.66 -11.62 12.14
C VAL A 464 5.18 -11.62 12.10
N GLY A 465 5.82 -10.53 12.49
CA GLY A 465 7.28 -10.41 12.41
C GLY A 465 8.00 -11.08 13.58
N GLY A 466 7.38 -11.14 14.76
CA GLY A 466 7.92 -11.74 15.98
C GLY A 466 7.32 -13.10 16.32
N SER A 467 7.15 -13.39 17.62
CA SER A 467 6.59 -14.66 18.08
C SER A 467 5.09 -14.71 17.84
N PHE A 468 4.61 -15.86 17.39
CA PHE A 468 3.19 -16.15 17.24
C PHE A 468 2.72 -17.15 18.30
N SER A 469 2.01 -16.65 19.32
CA SER A 469 1.56 -17.43 20.49
C SER A 469 0.03 -17.42 20.64
N PRO A 470 -0.72 -18.15 19.80
CA PRO A 470 -2.17 -18.22 19.88
C PRO A 470 -2.64 -19.07 21.08
N HIS A 471 -3.86 -18.81 21.56
CA HIS A 471 -4.53 -19.69 22.50
C HIS A 471 -5.01 -20.96 21.77
N GLN A 472 -5.23 -22.06 22.50
CA GLN A 472 -5.59 -23.36 21.92
C GLN A 472 -6.87 -23.33 21.06
N ASN A 473 -7.78 -22.39 21.32
CA ASN A 473 -9.03 -22.24 20.55
C ASN A 473 -9.05 -20.97 19.68
N THR A 474 -7.89 -20.38 19.37
CA THR A 474 -7.83 -19.30 18.39
C THR A 474 -8.12 -19.86 16.99
N ILE A 475 -9.10 -19.29 16.30
CA ILE A 475 -9.48 -19.65 14.93
C ILE A 475 -8.99 -18.55 14.00
N ILE A 476 -8.31 -18.95 12.92
CA ILE A 476 -7.75 -18.02 11.94
C ILE A 476 -8.20 -18.46 10.55
N GLN A 477 -8.77 -17.52 9.80
CA GLN A 477 -9.23 -17.72 8.44
C GLN A 477 -8.62 -16.64 7.55
N THR A 478 -7.95 -17.05 6.48
CA THR A 478 -7.35 -16.15 5.48
C THR A 478 -7.89 -16.42 4.09
N GLY A 479 -7.92 -15.40 3.23
CA GLY A 479 -8.22 -15.53 1.80
C GLY A 479 -9.49 -14.85 1.31
N GLY A 480 -9.57 -14.69 -0.02
CA GLY A 480 -10.71 -14.10 -0.73
C GLY A 480 -10.61 -12.61 -1.09
N GLY A 481 -9.55 -11.91 -0.67
CA GLY A 481 -9.35 -10.47 -0.88
C GLY A 481 -8.02 -10.12 -1.58
N LYS A 482 -7.85 -8.84 -1.93
CA LYS A 482 -6.61 -8.29 -2.51
C LYS A 482 -5.59 -8.07 -1.40
N THR A 483 -4.38 -8.58 -1.56
CA THR A 483 -3.28 -8.33 -0.63
C THR A 483 -2.62 -6.98 -0.89
N ALA A 484 -2.25 -6.26 0.17
CA ALA A 484 -1.42 -5.06 0.09
C ALA A 484 0.08 -5.42 0.11
N ILE A 485 0.43 -6.61 0.58
CA ILE A 485 1.80 -7.13 0.52
C ILE A 485 1.93 -8.19 -0.57
N ASN A 486 2.85 -7.99 -1.51
CA ASN A 486 3.36 -9.08 -2.32
C ASN A 486 4.61 -9.65 -1.62
N ILE A 487 4.59 -10.95 -1.31
CA ILE A 487 5.68 -11.64 -0.59
C ILE A 487 6.41 -12.62 -1.54
N GLU A 488 6.03 -12.63 -2.82
CA GLU A 488 6.48 -13.65 -3.77
C GLU A 488 7.96 -13.56 -4.19
N GLY A 489 8.72 -12.56 -3.70
CA GLY A 489 10.13 -12.38 -4.08
C GLY A 489 11.21 -12.69 -3.04
N SER A 490 10.90 -13.07 -1.80
CA SER A 490 11.92 -13.10 -0.72
C SER A 490 12.08 -14.37 0.10
N VAL A 491 11.24 -15.39 -0.13
CA VAL A 491 11.27 -16.67 0.60
C VAL A 491 11.36 -17.80 -0.41
N ASP A 492 12.39 -18.64 -0.31
CA ASP A 492 12.50 -19.89 -1.08
C ASP A 492 11.16 -20.65 -0.98
N GLU A 493 10.60 -21.08 -2.10
CA GLU A 493 9.28 -21.70 -2.24
C GLU A 493 9.06 -23.01 -1.45
N SER A 494 10.02 -23.40 -0.61
CA SER A 494 10.06 -24.64 0.14
C SER A 494 9.27 -24.65 1.46
N CYS A 495 8.66 -23.54 1.89
CA CYS A 495 8.01 -23.43 3.21
C CYS A 495 6.53 -23.00 3.16
N PHE A 496 5.73 -23.56 2.24
CA PHE A 496 4.30 -23.24 2.16
C PHE A 496 3.42 -24.48 2.33
N TYR A 497 2.49 -24.43 3.29
CA TYR A 497 1.42 -25.41 3.42
C TYR A 497 0.06 -24.78 3.10
N TYR A 498 -0.67 -25.44 2.20
CA TYR A 498 -2.08 -25.19 1.94
C TYR A 498 -2.91 -26.10 2.86
N SER A 499 -3.70 -25.53 3.77
CA SER A 499 -4.74 -26.30 4.45
C SER A 499 -5.99 -26.32 3.57
N ASP A 500 -6.24 -27.44 2.90
CA ASP A 500 -7.48 -27.69 2.15
C ASP A 500 -8.59 -28.07 3.15
N PRO A 501 -9.70 -27.31 3.28
CA PRO A 501 -10.74 -27.62 4.26
C PRO A 501 -11.56 -28.88 3.97
N ASP A 502 -11.43 -29.51 2.79
CA ASP A 502 -12.38 -30.54 2.32
C ASP A 502 -11.72 -31.82 1.74
N SER A 503 -10.75 -32.42 2.45
CA SER A 503 -10.36 -33.83 2.18
C SER A 503 -10.86 -34.80 3.25
N GLY A 504 -12.16 -34.72 3.53
CA GLY A 504 -12.88 -35.78 4.24
C GLY A 504 -12.93 -37.06 3.42
N THR A 505 -11.88 -37.89 3.51
CA THR A 505 -11.98 -39.31 3.19
C THR A 505 -11.78 -40.13 4.46
N SER A 506 -12.87 -40.81 4.82
CA SER A 506 -13.03 -41.72 5.95
C SER A 506 -11.94 -42.81 6.01
N PRO A 507 -11.46 -43.20 7.22
CA PRO A 507 -10.52 -44.29 7.36
C PRO A 507 -11.25 -45.63 7.12
N ARG A 508 -10.92 -46.32 6.03
CA ARG A 508 -11.20 -47.76 5.92
C ARG A 508 -10.15 -48.54 6.70
N PRO A 509 -10.54 -49.45 7.61
CA PRO A 509 -9.60 -50.35 8.25
C PRO A 509 -9.35 -51.52 7.30
N ASP A 510 -8.10 -51.85 7.00
CA ASP A 510 -7.79 -53.22 6.58
C ASP A 510 -6.44 -53.73 7.06
N ARG A 511 -6.50 -55.01 7.41
CA ARG A 511 -5.51 -55.83 8.11
C ARG A 511 -4.50 -56.44 7.11
N ASN A 512 -3.27 -56.63 7.60
CA ASN A 512 -2.33 -57.73 7.32
C ASN A 512 -1.87 -58.04 5.87
N SER A 513 -0.57 -57.85 5.61
CA SER A 513 0.39 -58.86 5.08
C SER A 513 1.72 -58.17 4.71
N SER A 514 2.80 -58.27 5.49
CA SER A 514 3.89 -59.28 5.47
C SER A 514 4.86 -59.23 4.27
N HIS A 515 6.16 -59.07 4.60
CA HIS A 515 7.40 -59.36 3.84
C HIS A 515 7.71 -58.44 2.64
N TYR A 516 8.84 -57.71 2.59
CA TYR A 516 10.21 -58.22 2.38
C TYR A 516 11.28 -57.40 3.13
N ARG A 517 12.42 -58.05 3.40
CA ARG A 517 13.56 -57.60 4.21
C ARG A 517 14.87 -57.99 3.49
N TRP A 518 15.70 -57.04 3.07
CA TRP A 518 17.15 -57.17 2.75
C TRP A 518 17.76 -55.75 2.84
N TRP A 519 18.51 -55.40 3.89
CA TRP A 519 19.98 -55.47 4.13
C TRP A 519 20.71 -54.13 3.90
N TYR A 520 21.67 -53.90 4.79
CA TYR A 520 22.42 -52.68 5.12
C TYR A 520 23.33 -52.15 4.00
N ASP A 521 23.60 -50.84 3.99
CA ASP A 521 24.98 -50.36 4.21
C ASP A 521 25.03 -48.87 4.63
N TRP A 522 25.90 -48.63 5.62
CA TRP A 522 26.36 -47.35 6.12
C TRP A 522 27.45 -46.78 5.20
N VAL A 523 27.43 -45.49 4.90
CA VAL A 523 28.68 -44.71 4.72
C VAL A 523 28.49 -43.32 5.32
N ASP A 524 29.24 -43.10 6.41
CA ASP A 524 29.51 -41.85 7.11
C ASP A 524 30.53 -41.04 6.29
N TRP A 525 30.21 -39.79 5.94
CA TRP A 525 31.15 -38.83 5.34
C TRP A 525 31.43 -37.71 6.35
N SER A 526 32.21 -38.05 7.37
CA SER A 526 32.93 -37.09 8.19
C SER A 526 34.43 -37.43 8.13
N ASN A 527 35.26 -36.41 7.85
CA ASN A 527 36.73 -36.39 7.72
C ASN A 527 37.31 -36.42 6.29
N TRP A 528 37.46 -35.23 5.70
CA TRP A 528 38.62 -34.98 4.84
C TRP A 528 39.12 -33.54 4.98
N TYR A 529 39.93 -33.32 6.01
CA TYR A 529 40.81 -32.16 6.12
C TYR A 529 42.19 -32.64 6.59
N ASN A 530 43.23 -32.22 5.86
CA ASN A 530 44.68 -32.32 6.13
C ASN A 530 45.47 -33.61 5.82
N HIS A 531 46.36 -33.45 4.83
CA HIS A 531 47.80 -33.81 4.70
C HIS A 531 48.07 -34.55 3.37
N HIS A 532 48.70 -33.97 2.35
CA HIS A 532 50.15 -33.78 2.14
C HIS A 532 50.33 -32.78 0.97
N ARG A 533 50.92 -31.58 1.10
CA ARG A 533 52.36 -31.22 1.09
C ARG A 533 53.35 -32.24 0.48
N ARG A 534 54.05 -31.75 -0.56
CA ARG A 534 55.32 -32.22 -1.20
C ARG A 534 55.20 -33.37 -2.21
N HIS A 535 55.16 -33.03 -3.50
CA HIS A 535 56.32 -33.07 -4.40
C HIS A 535 56.06 -32.25 -5.66
#